data_AF-A0A5E4ANI1-F1
#
_entry.id   AF-A0A5E4ANI1-F1
#
_cell.length_a   1.000
_cell.length_b   1.000
_cell.length_c   1.000
_cell.angle_alpha   90.00
_cell.angle_beta   90.00
_cell.angle_gamma   90.00
#
_symmetry.space_group_name_H-M   'P 1'
#
loop_
_entity.id
_entity.type
_entity.pdbx_description
1 polymer ?
#
loop_
_entity_poly.entity_id
_entity_poly.type
_entity_poly.pdbx_seq_one_letter_code
_entity_poly.pdbx_strand_id
1 'polypeptide(L)'
;MSFRYRTSFDPPHHFRCLFRFLRKSQEAALSALLGGGALAGSLEAFAEEPARVYLETCLEVMADKANPGTLTDNSERLFSFGVIADIQYADLEDGYNFQGSRRRYYRHSLVHLQGAIEDWNKESSMPCCVLQLGDIIDGYNAQYKTSEKSLEVVMNTFKMLKVPVHHTWGNHEFYNFNRDYLTRSKLNTRFLEDRIVDHPETIPSENYYAYHFVPFPKFRFILLDAYDLSVLGVDQSSPKYQQCMKILREHNPNTELNSPQGLSEPQFVQFNGGFSQEQLNWLNEVLAFSDTNQEKVVIAIFPFTQRPPTVCAWPGTTEMLWQSSGLTSVWCVSLLVILMMVATVRIILVCTMST
;
A
#
# COMPACT_ATOMS: atom_id res chain seq x y z
N MET A 1 49.21 -9.82 -34.57
CA MET A 1 49.67 -9.09 -33.37
C MET A 1 48.50 -9.10 -32.40
N SER A 2 48.55 -9.97 -31.39
CA SER A 2 47.47 -10.21 -30.42
C SER A 2 47.75 -9.36 -29.18
N PHE A 3 46.82 -8.47 -28.81
CA PHE A 3 46.83 -7.85 -27.49
C PHE A 3 45.63 -8.36 -26.68
N ARG A 4 45.94 -9.19 -25.69
CA ARG A 4 45.05 -9.57 -24.60
C ARG A 4 45.01 -8.41 -23.60
N TYR A 5 43.83 -7.92 -23.27
CA TYR A 5 43.60 -7.25 -21.99
C TYR A 5 42.93 -8.24 -21.04
N ARG A 6 43.64 -8.56 -19.95
CA ARG A 6 43.07 -9.13 -18.73
C ARG A 6 42.52 -7.97 -17.91
N THR A 7 41.25 -8.04 -17.52
CA THR A 7 40.76 -7.38 -16.32
C THR A 7 40.04 -8.41 -15.49
N SER A 8 40.73 -8.90 -14.47
CA SER A 8 40.16 -9.62 -13.34
C SER A 8 39.34 -8.64 -12.51
N PHE A 9 38.06 -8.89 -12.36
CA PHE A 9 37.26 -8.36 -11.26
C PHE A 9 36.23 -9.43 -10.90
N ASP A 10 36.56 -10.22 -9.89
CA ASP A 10 35.60 -11.12 -9.26
C ASP A 10 34.60 -10.27 -8.48
N PRO A 11 33.28 -10.39 -8.71
CA PRO A 11 32.29 -9.81 -7.83
C PRO A 11 32.19 -10.64 -6.55
N PRO A 12 32.09 -10.02 -5.35
CA PRO A 12 31.98 -10.77 -4.11
C PRO A 12 30.63 -11.50 -4.04
N HIS A 13 30.73 -12.76 -3.62
CA HIS A 13 29.61 -13.59 -3.20
C HIS A 13 28.89 -12.97 -1.98
N HIS A 14 27.58 -13.26 -1.89
CA HIS A 14 26.68 -13.15 -0.72
C HIS A 14 25.68 -11.98 -0.71
N PHE A 15 24.45 -12.27 -1.16
CA PHE A 15 23.22 -11.65 -0.64
C PHE A 15 22.27 -12.77 -0.21
N ARG A 16 22.25 -13.06 1.09
CA ARG A 16 21.12 -13.73 1.77
C ARG A 16 21.04 -13.13 3.16
N CYS A 17 19.98 -12.40 3.46
CA CYS A 17 19.64 -12.11 4.84
C CYS A 17 18.14 -12.22 5.10
N LEU A 18 17.89 -12.71 6.31
CA LEU A 18 16.70 -13.31 6.86
C LEU A 18 15.99 -12.25 7.71
N PHE A 19 14.75 -11.88 7.38
CA PHE A 19 13.95 -10.98 8.23
C PHE A 19 12.95 -11.77 9.07
N ARG A 20 13.01 -11.59 10.39
CA ARG A 20 11.97 -11.99 11.36
C ARG A 20 11.07 -10.78 11.61
N PHE A 21 9.77 -10.90 11.33
CA PHE A 21 8.75 -9.92 11.72
C PHE A 21 7.50 -10.62 12.30
N LEU A 22 6.99 -10.02 13.40
CA LEU A 22 5.69 -10.18 14.08
C LEU A 22 5.06 -11.60 14.19
N ARG A 23 5.40 -12.32 15.28
CA ARG A 23 4.73 -13.57 15.69
C ARG A 23 3.70 -13.41 16.82
N LYS A 24 3.68 -12.29 17.55
CA LYS A 24 2.89 -12.18 18.80
C LYS A 24 1.38 -11.99 18.63
N SER A 25 0.91 -11.32 17.58
CA SER A 25 -0.53 -11.14 17.34
C SER A 25 -1.19 -12.41 16.81
N GLN A 26 -0.45 -13.23 16.05
CA GLN A 26 -0.89 -14.56 15.61
C GLN A 26 -0.82 -15.59 16.73
N GLU A 27 0.17 -15.52 17.64
CA GLU A 27 0.25 -16.40 18.82
C GLU A 27 -0.89 -16.17 19.82
N ALA A 28 -1.39 -14.93 19.97
CA ALA A 28 -2.57 -14.67 20.81
C ALA A 28 -3.85 -15.27 20.21
N ALA A 29 -4.01 -15.22 18.88
CA ALA A 29 -5.11 -15.89 18.17
C ALA A 29 -4.98 -17.43 18.23
N LEU A 30 -3.75 -17.96 18.14
CA LEU A 30 -3.47 -19.40 18.23
C LEU A 30 -3.63 -19.92 19.67
N SER A 31 -3.23 -19.14 20.68
CA SER A 31 -3.37 -19.49 22.11
C SER A 31 -4.82 -19.44 22.56
N ALA A 32 -5.66 -18.60 21.94
CA ALA A 32 -7.11 -18.60 22.16
C ALA A 32 -7.81 -19.81 21.49
N LEU A 33 -7.23 -20.36 20.41
CA LEU A 33 -7.66 -21.60 19.75
C LEU A 33 -7.17 -22.88 20.44
N LEU A 34 -6.06 -22.80 21.20
CA LEU A 34 -5.43 -23.93 21.89
C LEU A 34 -5.71 -24.00 23.40
N GLY A 35 -6.50 -23.08 23.94
CA GLY A 35 -6.91 -23.02 25.34
C GLY A 35 -8.09 -23.92 25.68
N GLY A 36 -7.94 -25.22 25.52
CA GLY A 36 -8.95 -26.22 25.89
C GLY A 36 -8.43 -27.62 25.68
N GLY A 37 -8.11 -28.32 26.77
CA GLY A 37 -7.43 -29.60 26.74
C GLY A 37 -8.20 -30.71 26.01
N ALA A 38 -7.40 -31.63 25.45
CA ALA A 38 -7.73 -32.97 24.95
C ALA A 38 -8.58 -33.05 23.68
N LEU A 39 -7.89 -33.18 22.53
CA LEU A 39 -8.14 -34.21 21.49
C LEU A 39 -7.04 -34.12 20.43
N ALA A 40 -5.89 -34.71 20.76
CA ALA A 40 -4.91 -35.12 19.76
C ALA A 40 -5.50 -36.32 19.01
N GLY A 41 -6.03 -36.08 17.81
CA GLY A 41 -6.47 -37.14 16.92
C GLY A 41 -7.69 -36.82 16.08
N SER A 42 -7.60 -35.82 15.17
CA SER A 42 -8.38 -35.76 13.92
C SER A 42 -8.14 -34.42 13.20
N LEU A 43 -6.99 -34.24 12.56
CA LEU A 43 -6.75 -33.09 11.65
C LEU A 43 -6.21 -33.54 10.28
N GLU A 44 -6.35 -34.82 9.92
CA GLU A 44 -5.92 -35.34 8.63
C GLU A 44 -6.97 -35.27 7.52
N ALA A 45 -8.16 -34.71 7.75
CA ALA A 45 -9.29 -34.90 6.82
C ALA A 45 -9.87 -33.64 6.12
N PHE A 46 -9.29 -32.44 6.23
CA PHE A 46 -9.85 -31.24 5.58
C PHE A 46 -8.81 -30.24 5.05
N ALA A 47 -7.85 -30.71 4.25
CA ALA A 47 -7.06 -29.84 3.40
C ALA A 47 -7.06 -30.41 1.97
N GLU A 48 -7.53 -29.62 1.00
CA GLU A 48 -7.41 -29.97 -0.42
C GLU A 48 -5.93 -30.12 -0.80
N GLU A 49 -5.64 -31.11 -1.64
CA GLU A 49 -4.30 -31.55 -2.07
C GLU A 49 -3.29 -30.43 -2.41
N PRO A 50 -3.68 -29.28 -3.03
CA PRO A 50 -2.73 -28.20 -3.32
C PRO A 50 -2.12 -27.54 -2.06
N ALA A 51 -2.86 -27.51 -0.94
CA ALA A 51 -2.40 -26.89 0.30
C ALA A 51 -1.41 -27.79 1.05
N ARG A 52 -1.52 -29.12 0.91
CA ARG A 52 -0.63 -30.10 1.53
C ARG A 52 0.76 -30.10 0.88
N VAL A 53 0.79 -30.09 -0.46
CA VAL A 53 2.04 -30.03 -1.24
C VAL A 53 2.79 -28.72 -0.97
N TYR A 54 2.08 -27.60 -0.79
CA TYR A 54 2.69 -26.33 -0.44
C TYR A 54 3.31 -26.34 0.98
N LEU A 55 2.61 -26.95 1.96
CA LEU A 55 3.11 -27.04 3.34
C LEU A 55 4.34 -27.96 3.46
N GLU A 56 4.34 -29.11 2.80
CA GLU A 56 5.47 -30.06 2.83
C GLU A 56 6.70 -29.51 2.11
N THR A 57 6.51 -28.85 0.95
CA THR A 57 7.61 -28.19 0.23
C THR A 57 8.23 -27.06 1.07
N CYS A 58 7.42 -26.31 1.84
CA CYS A 58 7.93 -25.28 2.74
C CYS A 58 8.67 -25.84 3.96
N LEU A 59 8.35 -27.07 4.41
CA LEU A 59 9.00 -27.71 5.55
C LEU A 59 10.32 -28.39 5.16
N GLU A 60 10.39 -29.05 3.99
CA GLU A 60 11.62 -29.68 3.50
C GLU A 60 12.69 -28.64 3.11
N VAL A 61 12.29 -27.48 2.56
CA VAL A 61 13.22 -26.39 2.24
C VAL A 61 13.81 -25.72 3.50
N MET A 62 13.21 -25.95 4.68
CA MET A 62 13.65 -25.35 5.95
C MET A 62 14.31 -26.33 6.92
N ALA A 63 14.44 -27.61 6.58
CA ALA A 63 15.00 -28.62 7.48
C ALA A 63 16.52 -28.86 7.32
N ASP A 64 17.17 -28.36 6.26
CA ASP A 64 18.57 -28.71 5.98
C ASP A 64 19.54 -27.52 6.05
N LYS A 65 19.93 -27.17 7.29
CA LYS A 65 21.31 -26.91 7.75
C LYS A 65 21.31 -26.09 9.05
N ALA A 66 21.53 -26.78 10.17
CA ALA A 66 21.75 -26.19 11.48
C ALA A 66 23.25 -26.03 11.81
N ASN A 67 23.64 -24.77 12.06
CA ASN A 67 24.68 -24.23 12.99
C ASN A 67 26.21 -24.41 12.75
N PRO A 68 27.06 -23.48 13.23
CA PRO A 68 26.97 -22.01 13.20
C PRO A 68 28.30 -21.34 12.80
N GLY A 69 28.26 -20.39 11.87
CA GLY A 69 29.17 -19.26 11.90
C GLY A 69 28.37 -18.05 12.34
N THR A 70 28.61 -17.51 13.54
CA THR A 70 28.05 -16.24 13.99
C THR A 70 28.56 -15.13 13.09
N LEU A 71 27.87 -14.92 11.98
CA LEU A 71 27.91 -13.66 11.25
C LEU A 71 27.02 -12.71 12.04
N THR A 72 27.66 -11.85 12.83
CA THR A 72 27.02 -10.63 13.34
C THR A 72 26.69 -9.77 12.13
N ASP A 73 25.49 -9.94 11.58
CA ASP A 73 24.95 -9.06 10.57
C ASP A 73 24.64 -7.72 11.25
N ASN A 74 25.63 -6.83 11.26
CA ASN A 74 25.55 -5.46 11.76
C ASN A 74 24.79 -4.58 10.74
N SER A 75 23.61 -5.04 10.29
CA SER A 75 22.73 -4.20 9.48
C SER A 75 22.11 -3.13 10.37
N GLU A 76 22.70 -1.93 10.35
CA GLU A 76 22.19 -0.78 11.07
C GLU A 76 20.87 -0.32 10.45
N ARG A 77 19.80 -0.26 11.27
CA ARG A 77 18.50 0.30 10.87
C ARG A 77 18.67 1.80 10.59
N LEU A 78 18.47 2.22 9.34
CA LEU A 78 18.58 3.63 8.93
C LEU A 78 17.50 4.51 9.54
N PHE A 79 16.23 4.11 9.37
CA PHE A 79 15.05 4.74 9.95
C PHE A 79 13.89 3.74 9.97
N SER A 80 12.79 4.11 10.63
CA SER A 80 11.54 3.35 10.65
C SER A 80 10.37 4.29 10.39
N PHE A 81 9.26 3.77 9.86
CA PHE A 81 7.99 4.46 9.74
C PHE A 81 6.86 3.46 10.00
N GLY A 82 5.75 3.93 10.56
CA GLY A 82 4.57 3.10 10.79
C GLY A 82 3.69 3.04 9.53
N VAL A 83 2.94 1.95 9.38
CA VAL A 83 1.92 1.81 8.35
C VAL A 83 0.66 1.20 8.98
N ILE A 84 -0.49 1.81 8.73
CA ILE A 84 -1.80 1.27 9.08
C ILE A 84 -2.79 1.59 7.96
N ALA A 85 -3.80 0.76 7.78
CA ALA A 85 -4.73 0.89 6.67
C ALA A 85 -6.08 0.27 7.05
N ASP A 86 -7.14 0.66 6.35
CA ASP A 86 -8.50 0.14 6.51
C ASP A 86 -8.95 0.07 7.98
N ILE A 87 -8.75 1.18 8.71
CA ILE A 87 -9.27 1.28 10.09
C ILE A 87 -10.79 1.13 10.05
N GLN A 88 -11.45 1.76 9.07
CA GLN A 88 -12.89 1.64 8.79
C GLN A 88 -13.72 1.67 10.10
N TYR A 89 -13.41 2.60 10.99
CA TYR A 89 -14.13 2.71 12.27
C TYR A 89 -15.60 3.09 12.03
N ALA A 90 -16.50 2.42 12.75
CA ALA A 90 -17.88 2.84 12.94
C ALA A 90 -18.37 2.37 14.31
N ASP A 91 -19.26 3.14 14.93
CA ASP A 91 -19.90 2.74 16.19
C ASP A 91 -21.07 1.77 15.93
N LEU A 92 -20.74 0.62 15.34
CA LEU A 92 -21.69 -0.41 14.89
C LEU A 92 -21.26 -1.79 15.42
N GLU A 93 -22.22 -2.70 15.52
CA GLU A 93 -21.93 -4.12 15.71
C GLU A 93 -21.12 -4.67 14.53
N ASP A 94 -20.34 -5.72 14.77
CA ASP A 94 -19.57 -6.39 13.73
C ASP A 94 -20.47 -6.78 12.55
N GLY A 95 -19.96 -6.56 11.34
CA GLY A 95 -20.66 -6.85 10.10
C GLY A 95 -19.83 -7.72 9.18
N TYR A 96 -20.16 -7.66 7.90
CA TYR A 96 -19.44 -8.34 6.84
C TYR A 96 -19.13 -7.37 5.71
N ASN A 97 -18.11 -7.69 4.91
CA ASN A 97 -17.86 -7.00 3.66
C ASN A 97 -19.04 -7.18 2.69
N PHE A 98 -19.06 -6.40 1.61
CA PHE A 98 -20.13 -6.42 0.61
C PHE A 98 -20.46 -7.83 0.06
N GLN A 99 -19.45 -8.69 -0.06
CA GLN A 99 -19.60 -10.08 -0.54
C GLN A 99 -20.04 -11.08 0.54
N GLY A 100 -20.18 -10.65 1.80
CA GLY A 100 -20.50 -11.54 2.94
C GLY A 100 -19.38 -12.53 3.31
N SER A 101 -18.20 -12.42 2.68
CA SER A 101 -17.11 -13.39 2.78
C SER A 101 -16.12 -13.11 3.92
N ARG A 102 -16.07 -11.87 4.42
CA ARG A 102 -15.15 -11.47 5.50
C ARG A 102 -15.87 -10.64 6.55
N ARG A 103 -15.64 -10.96 7.82
CA ARG A 103 -16.14 -10.21 8.96
C ARG A 103 -15.42 -8.86 9.07
N ARG A 104 -16.17 -7.80 9.40
CA ARG A 104 -15.67 -6.44 9.68
C ARG A 104 -15.90 -6.12 11.16
N TYR A 105 -14.84 -5.73 11.86
CA TYR A 105 -14.85 -5.46 13.30
C TYR A 105 -14.82 -3.95 13.59
N TYR A 106 -15.94 -3.25 13.34
CA TYR A 106 -15.97 -1.79 13.26
C TYR A 106 -15.52 -1.06 14.53
N ARG A 107 -16.00 -1.46 15.71
CA ARG A 107 -15.57 -0.84 16.98
C ARG A 107 -14.17 -1.30 17.38
N HIS A 108 -13.82 -2.55 17.10
CA HIS A 108 -12.53 -3.12 17.48
C HIS A 108 -11.37 -2.47 16.71
N SER A 109 -11.61 -1.93 15.51
CA SER A 109 -10.56 -1.25 14.77
C SER A 109 -9.96 -0.06 15.52
N LEU A 110 -10.74 0.62 16.38
CA LEU A 110 -10.23 1.67 17.25
C LEU A 110 -9.25 1.13 18.31
N VAL A 111 -9.52 -0.06 18.85
CA VAL A 111 -8.64 -0.75 19.81
C VAL A 111 -7.33 -1.14 19.11
N HIS A 112 -7.40 -1.63 17.86
CA HIS A 112 -6.20 -1.93 17.08
C HIS A 112 -5.36 -0.68 16.79
N LEU A 113 -6.00 0.44 16.45
CA LEU A 113 -5.31 1.71 16.28
C LEU A 113 -4.63 2.16 17.58
N GLN A 114 -5.31 2.06 18.73
CA GLN A 114 -4.72 2.39 20.02
C GLN A 114 -3.50 1.53 20.33
N GLY A 115 -3.58 0.22 20.14
CA GLY A 115 -2.47 -0.71 20.32
C GLY A 115 -1.28 -0.38 19.41
N ALA A 116 -1.53 -0.10 18.12
CA ALA A 116 -0.47 0.28 17.18
C ALA A 116 0.23 1.59 17.59
N ILE A 117 -0.54 2.61 18.01
CA ILE A 117 0.01 3.88 18.50
C ILE A 117 0.84 3.66 19.77
N GLU A 118 0.36 2.84 20.71
CA GLU A 118 1.10 2.51 21.91
C GLU A 118 2.43 1.82 21.59
N ASP A 119 2.42 0.85 20.67
CA ASP A 119 3.63 0.12 20.27
C ASP A 119 4.64 1.06 19.59
N TRP A 120 4.21 1.88 18.62
CA TRP A 120 5.09 2.87 17.99
C TRP A 120 5.67 3.87 18.98
N ASN A 121 4.87 4.34 19.94
CA ASN A 121 5.31 5.27 20.98
C ASN A 121 6.30 4.65 21.99
N LYS A 122 6.36 3.32 22.09
CA LYS A 122 7.23 2.56 22.99
C LYS A 122 8.50 2.03 22.29
N GLU A 123 8.58 2.08 20.94
CA GLU A 123 9.78 1.65 20.23
C GLU A 123 11.01 2.47 20.65
N SER A 124 12.14 1.80 20.85
CA SER A 124 13.41 2.46 21.21
C SER A 124 13.91 3.40 20.11
N SER A 125 13.59 3.08 18.86
CA SER A 125 13.78 3.93 17.69
C SER A 125 12.39 4.19 17.09
N MET A 126 11.78 5.27 17.58
CA MET A 126 10.44 5.69 17.19
C MET A 126 10.37 5.94 15.67
N PRO A 127 9.28 5.55 14.99
CA PRO A 127 9.11 5.85 13.57
C PRO A 127 9.18 7.36 13.29
N CYS A 128 9.77 7.76 12.16
CA CYS A 128 9.83 9.17 11.77
C CYS A 128 8.46 9.75 11.41
N CYS A 129 7.56 8.89 10.90
CA CYS A 129 6.18 9.20 10.59
C CYS A 129 5.33 7.92 10.54
N VAL A 130 4.01 8.08 10.40
CA VAL A 130 3.07 6.99 10.12
C VAL A 130 2.34 7.27 8.81
N LEU A 131 2.24 6.27 7.94
CA LEU A 131 1.38 6.28 6.77
C LEU A 131 0.05 5.61 7.13
N GLN A 132 -1.05 6.37 7.07
CA GLN A 132 -2.39 5.82 7.13
C GLN A 132 -2.96 5.73 5.70
N LEU A 133 -3.10 4.51 5.18
CA LEU A 133 -3.37 4.25 3.76
C LEU A 133 -4.86 4.28 3.40
N GLY A 134 -5.60 5.27 3.90
CA GLY A 134 -7.02 5.48 3.58
C GLY A 134 -7.97 4.58 4.35
N ASP A 135 -9.26 4.80 4.10
CA ASP A 135 -10.39 4.15 4.74
C ASP A 135 -10.33 4.23 6.27
N ILE A 136 -10.25 5.45 6.80
CA ILE A 136 -10.11 5.73 8.24
C ILE A 136 -11.41 5.45 9.02
N ILE A 137 -12.55 5.75 8.42
CA ILE A 137 -13.90 5.49 8.96
C ILE A 137 -14.73 4.74 7.92
N ASP A 138 -15.64 3.87 8.34
CA ASP A 138 -16.47 3.12 7.40
C ASP A 138 -17.54 4.01 6.72
N GLY A 139 -18.02 3.61 5.55
CA GLY A 139 -19.00 4.32 4.74
C GLY A 139 -20.40 4.27 5.34
N TYR A 140 -20.66 3.29 6.22
CA TYR A 140 -21.88 3.23 7.00
C TYR A 140 -22.07 4.46 7.89
N ASN A 141 -20.99 5.14 8.31
CA ASN A 141 -21.16 6.38 9.07
C ASN A 141 -21.93 7.45 8.28
N ALA A 142 -21.79 7.50 6.95
CA ALA A 142 -22.57 8.40 6.11
C ALA A 142 -24.06 8.02 6.13
N GLN A 143 -24.36 6.72 6.05
CA GLN A 143 -25.73 6.20 6.08
C GLN A 143 -26.43 6.51 7.41
N TYR A 144 -25.70 6.43 8.53
CA TYR A 144 -26.20 6.75 9.86
C TYR A 144 -26.01 8.22 10.26
N LYS A 145 -25.46 9.07 9.37
CA LYS A 145 -25.18 10.50 9.61
C LYS A 145 -24.26 10.75 10.82
N THR A 146 -23.27 9.90 11.00
CA THR A 146 -22.28 9.96 12.10
C THR A 146 -20.86 10.24 11.63
N SER A 147 -20.63 10.53 10.34
CA SER A 147 -19.29 10.68 9.73
C SER A 147 -18.35 11.61 10.50
N GLU A 148 -18.78 12.83 10.83
CA GLU A 148 -17.92 13.79 11.54
C GLU A 148 -17.59 13.33 12.97
N LYS A 149 -18.58 12.79 13.69
CA LYS A 149 -18.39 12.26 15.05
C LYS A 149 -17.43 11.07 15.04
N SER A 150 -17.60 10.14 14.10
CA SER A 150 -16.73 8.97 13.97
C SER A 150 -15.32 9.37 13.56
N LEU A 151 -15.16 10.35 12.66
CA LEU A 151 -13.87 10.90 12.32
C LEU A 151 -13.21 11.56 13.54
N GLU A 152 -13.96 12.33 14.33
CA GLU A 152 -13.44 12.94 15.56
C GLU A 152 -12.93 11.91 16.56
N VAL A 153 -13.64 10.79 16.75
CA VAL A 153 -13.19 9.68 17.62
C VAL A 153 -11.84 9.12 17.17
N VAL A 154 -11.69 8.83 15.88
CA VAL A 154 -10.43 8.29 15.34
C VAL A 154 -9.31 9.34 15.41
N MET A 155 -9.60 10.60 15.06
CA MET A 155 -8.60 11.68 15.14
C MET A 155 -8.18 11.97 16.59
N ASN A 156 -9.08 11.85 17.56
CA ASN A 156 -8.72 11.97 18.98
C ASN A 156 -7.79 10.85 19.43
N THR A 157 -7.91 9.66 18.83
CA THR A 157 -6.98 8.55 19.07
C THR A 157 -5.60 8.86 18.46
N PHE A 158 -5.55 9.37 17.23
CA PHE A 158 -4.29 9.79 16.59
C PHE A 158 -3.56 10.91 17.34
N LYS A 159 -4.24 11.76 18.12
CA LYS A 159 -3.57 12.77 18.97
C LYS A 159 -2.60 12.17 20.00
N MET A 160 -2.73 10.88 20.32
CA MET A 160 -1.81 10.20 21.23
C MET A 160 -0.49 9.79 20.56
N LEU A 161 -0.44 9.76 19.23
CA LEU A 161 0.77 9.44 18.48
C LEU A 161 1.75 10.62 18.52
N LYS A 162 3.01 10.33 18.82
CA LYS A 162 4.05 11.36 19.02
C LYS A 162 4.73 11.83 17.73
N VAL A 163 4.37 11.24 16.59
CA VAL A 163 5.00 11.45 15.29
C VAL A 163 3.95 11.86 14.26
N PRO A 164 4.34 12.57 13.18
CA PRO A 164 3.39 12.98 12.16
C PRO A 164 2.72 11.79 11.47
N VAL A 165 1.49 11.99 11.02
CA VAL A 165 0.71 11.03 10.23
C VAL A 165 0.45 11.61 8.86
N HIS A 166 0.63 10.81 7.83
CA HIS A 166 0.25 11.13 6.46
C HIS A 166 -0.97 10.30 6.10
N HIS A 167 -2.07 10.95 5.73
CA HIS A 167 -3.34 10.31 5.42
C HIS A 167 -3.52 10.24 3.91
N THR A 168 -3.65 9.05 3.32
CA THR A 168 -4.20 8.93 1.95
C THR A 168 -5.73 8.92 2.01
N TRP A 169 -6.39 9.25 0.91
CA TRP A 169 -7.85 9.17 0.81
C TRP A 169 -8.27 7.97 -0.03
N GLY A 170 -9.04 7.08 0.57
CA GLY A 170 -9.67 5.90 -0.01
C GLY A 170 -11.13 6.14 -0.38
N ASN A 171 -11.82 5.10 -0.86
CA ASN A 171 -13.24 5.20 -1.21
C ASN A 171 -14.11 5.54 -0.01
N HIS A 172 -13.78 5.05 1.19
CA HIS A 172 -14.60 5.31 2.36
C HIS A 172 -14.50 6.77 2.85
N GLU A 173 -13.39 7.47 2.59
CA GLU A 173 -13.36 8.93 2.74
C GLU A 173 -14.40 9.60 1.84
N PHE A 174 -14.48 9.18 0.56
CA PHE A 174 -15.42 9.74 -0.42
C PHE A 174 -16.87 9.26 -0.28
N TYR A 175 -17.12 8.18 0.46
CA TYR A 175 -18.48 7.82 0.89
C TYR A 175 -18.99 8.75 1.99
N ASN A 176 -18.09 9.25 2.83
CA ASN A 176 -18.43 10.08 3.98
C ASN A 176 -18.42 11.57 3.66
N PHE A 177 -17.49 12.00 2.80
CA PHE A 177 -17.18 13.42 2.61
C PHE A 177 -16.93 13.74 1.14
N ASN A 178 -17.22 14.98 0.75
CA ASN A 178 -16.78 15.51 -0.54
C ASN A 178 -15.34 16.03 -0.45
N ARG A 179 -14.71 16.26 -1.62
CA ARG A 179 -13.33 16.78 -1.71
C ARG A 179 -13.15 18.10 -0.96
N ASP A 180 -14.10 19.02 -1.10
CA ASP A 180 -14.06 20.32 -0.41
C ASP A 180 -13.97 20.18 1.11
N TYR A 181 -14.72 19.24 1.69
CA TYR A 181 -14.64 18.93 3.11
C TYR A 181 -13.27 18.34 3.45
N LEU A 182 -12.82 17.31 2.72
CA LEU A 182 -11.55 16.63 2.98
C LEU A 182 -10.37 17.60 2.95
N THR A 183 -10.31 18.51 1.97
CA THR A 183 -9.29 19.56 1.85
C THR A 183 -9.26 20.51 3.05
N ARG A 184 -10.38 20.73 3.74
CA ARG A 184 -10.47 21.57 4.95
C ARG A 184 -10.40 20.76 6.26
N SER A 185 -10.30 19.44 6.16
CA SER A 185 -10.35 18.53 7.31
C SER A 185 -8.95 18.22 7.85
N LYS A 186 -8.92 17.52 8.99
CA LYS A 186 -7.67 16.99 9.58
C LYS A 186 -7.05 15.85 8.75
N LEU A 187 -7.77 15.33 7.75
CA LEU A 187 -7.24 14.33 6.81
C LEU A 187 -6.43 14.98 5.68
N ASN A 188 -6.43 16.30 5.54
CA ASN A 188 -5.52 16.99 4.64
C ASN A 188 -4.17 17.21 5.33
N THR A 189 -3.23 16.29 5.09
CA THR A 189 -1.84 16.37 5.56
C THR A 189 -0.86 16.90 4.53
N ARG A 190 -1.35 17.56 3.46
CA ARG A 190 -0.49 18.13 2.40
C ARG A 190 0.45 19.23 2.93
N PHE A 191 0.12 19.88 4.04
CA PHE A 191 1.02 20.84 4.69
C PHE A 191 2.35 20.21 5.19
N LEU A 192 2.47 18.88 5.20
CA LEU A 192 3.70 18.13 5.47
C LEU A 192 4.55 17.88 4.21
N GLU A 193 4.16 18.44 3.05
CA GLU A 193 4.94 18.32 1.81
C GLU A 193 6.29 19.02 1.91
N ASP A 194 7.29 18.46 1.23
CA ASP A 194 8.54 19.15 0.98
C ASP A 194 8.52 19.85 -0.39
N ARG A 195 9.32 20.91 -0.50
CA ARG A 195 9.55 21.61 -1.76
C ARG A 195 10.96 21.37 -2.24
N ILE A 196 11.09 21.04 -3.52
CA ILE A 196 12.37 21.00 -4.18
C ILE A 196 12.62 22.41 -4.74
N VAL A 197 13.67 23.07 -4.26
CA VAL A 197 14.07 24.40 -4.72
C VAL A 197 14.45 24.32 -6.20
N ASP A 198 14.05 25.32 -6.98
CA ASP A 198 14.32 25.45 -8.42
C ASP A 198 13.72 24.35 -9.34
N HIS A 199 12.78 23.55 -8.83
CA HIS A 199 12.09 22.50 -9.58
C HIS A 199 10.55 22.64 -9.49
N PRO A 200 9.95 23.69 -10.10
CA PRO A 200 8.51 23.97 -10.00
C PRO A 200 7.62 22.85 -10.55
N GLU A 201 8.11 22.05 -11.49
CA GLU A 201 7.43 20.88 -12.07
C GLU A 201 7.14 19.77 -11.05
N THR A 202 7.86 19.76 -9.92
CA THR A 202 7.65 18.82 -8.81
C THR A 202 6.59 19.30 -7.81
N ILE A 203 6.00 20.49 -8.04
CA ILE A 203 4.89 21.02 -7.23
C ILE A 203 3.59 20.39 -7.75
N PRO A 204 2.81 19.69 -6.88
CA PRO A 204 1.57 19.08 -7.32
C PRO A 204 0.50 20.13 -7.64
N SER A 205 -0.38 19.81 -8.57
CA SER A 205 -1.57 20.62 -8.85
C SER A 205 -2.53 20.66 -7.66
N GLU A 206 -3.47 21.61 -7.66
CA GLU A 206 -4.59 21.63 -6.70
C GLU A 206 -5.77 20.75 -7.16
N ASN A 207 -5.68 20.17 -8.37
CA ASN A 207 -6.74 19.34 -8.96
C ASN A 207 -6.85 17.93 -8.35
N TYR A 208 -5.82 17.48 -7.64
CA TYR A 208 -5.73 16.16 -6.99
C TYR A 208 -5.01 16.27 -5.65
N TYR A 209 -5.22 15.28 -4.77
CA TYR A 209 -4.61 15.23 -3.45
C TYR A 209 -3.35 14.34 -3.44
N ALA A 210 -2.24 14.89 -3.94
CA ALA A 210 -0.96 14.19 -3.98
C ALA A 210 0.17 15.13 -3.55
N TYR A 211 1.20 14.57 -2.91
CA TYR A 211 2.38 15.32 -2.49
C TYR A 211 3.55 14.39 -2.20
N HIS A 212 4.75 14.95 -2.08
CA HIS A 212 5.96 14.22 -1.68
C HIS A 212 6.64 14.87 -0.49
N PHE A 213 7.45 14.10 0.24
CA PHE A 213 8.23 14.55 1.40
C PHE A 213 9.44 13.63 1.62
N VAL A 214 10.41 14.05 2.44
CA VAL A 214 11.69 13.40 2.66
C VAL A 214 11.86 13.13 4.16
N PRO A 215 11.35 12.00 4.68
CA PRO A 215 11.45 11.70 6.11
C PRO A 215 12.86 11.33 6.58
N PHE A 216 13.76 10.97 5.66
CA PHE A 216 15.14 10.62 5.95
C PHE A 216 16.03 10.98 4.75
N PRO A 217 17.31 11.37 4.95
CA PRO A 217 18.21 11.71 3.85
C PRO A 217 18.23 10.64 2.76
N LYS A 218 18.03 11.05 1.50
CA LYS A 218 17.93 10.18 0.32
C LYS A 218 16.73 9.23 0.30
N PHE A 219 15.70 9.42 1.13
CA PHE A 219 14.44 8.70 1.04
C PHE A 219 13.29 9.66 0.81
N ARG A 220 12.63 9.55 -0.35
CA ARG A 220 11.47 10.36 -0.71
C ARG A 220 10.21 9.50 -0.67
N PHE A 221 9.20 10.01 0.00
CA PHE A 221 7.89 9.40 0.10
C PHE A 221 6.93 10.20 -0.77
N ILE A 222 6.07 9.50 -1.51
CA ILE A 222 5.09 10.10 -2.43
C ILE A 222 3.72 9.55 -2.07
N LEU A 223 2.77 10.43 -1.77
CA LEU A 223 1.36 10.09 -1.64
C LEU A 223 0.64 10.39 -2.94
N LEU A 224 -0.14 9.43 -3.45
CA LEU A 224 -0.96 9.59 -4.66
C LEU A 224 -2.46 9.60 -4.35
N ASP A 225 -3.20 10.38 -5.13
CA ASP A 225 -4.66 10.41 -5.15
C ASP A 225 -5.17 9.32 -6.11
N ALA A 226 -5.44 8.15 -5.53
CA ALA A 226 -6.05 7.00 -6.20
C ALA A 226 -7.48 7.28 -6.72
N TYR A 227 -8.11 8.37 -6.32
CA TYR A 227 -9.47 8.73 -6.70
C TYR A 227 -9.52 10.00 -7.55
N ASP A 228 -8.37 10.49 -8.03
CA ASP A 228 -8.27 11.62 -8.94
C ASP A 228 -9.21 11.42 -10.13
N LEU A 229 -9.10 10.29 -10.83
CA LEU A 229 -10.13 9.80 -11.73
C LEU A 229 -11.05 8.81 -11.00
N SER A 230 -12.19 9.28 -10.53
CA SER A 230 -13.21 8.41 -9.96
C SER A 230 -14.61 9.02 -10.15
N VAL A 231 -15.62 8.17 -10.02
CA VAL A 231 -17.02 8.59 -9.86
C VAL A 231 -17.34 8.92 -8.39
N LEU A 232 -16.42 8.67 -7.47
CA LEU A 232 -16.51 9.07 -6.06
C LEU A 232 -15.76 10.38 -5.83
N GLY A 233 -16.27 11.21 -4.92
CA GLY A 233 -15.61 12.47 -4.53
C GLY A 233 -15.59 13.56 -5.60
N VAL A 234 -16.12 13.32 -6.79
CA VAL A 234 -16.18 14.27 -7.91
C VAL A 234 -17.63 14.72 -8.11
N ASP A 235 -17.84 16.02 -8.37
CA ASP A 235 -19.17 16.57 -8.68
C ASP A 235 -19.76 15.89 -9.92
N GLN A 236 -20.97 15.37 -9.79
CA GLN A 236 -21.68 14.65 -10.86
C GLN A 236 -21.96 15.51 -12.10
N SER A 237 -22.05 16.83 -11.93
CA SER A 237 -22.22 17.79 -13.02
C SER A 237 -20.91 18.08 -13.78
N SER A 238 -19.76 17.68 -13.25
CA SER A 238 -18.46 18.00 -13.84
C SER A 238 -18.13 17.15 -15.08
N PRO A 239 -17.39 17.70 -16.06
CA PRO A 239 -16.89 16.91 -17.19
C PRO A 239 -16.04 15.71 -16.76
N LYS A 240 -15.27 15.86 -15.67
CA LYS A 240 -14.41 14.80 -15.11
C LYS A 240 -15.23 13.60 -14.64
N TYR A 241 -16.34 13.84 -13.93
CA TYR A 241 -17.25 12.76 -13.52
C TYR A 241 -17.86 12.05 -14.74
N GLN A 242 -18.33 12.81 -15.73
CA GLN A 242 -18.93 12.22 -16.93
C GLN A 242 -17.94 11.34 -17.71
N GLN A 243 -16.68 11.77 -17.80
CA GLN A 243 -15.60 10.96 -18.37
C GLN A 243 -15.36 9.68 -17.56
N CYS A 244 -15.22 9.79 -16.23
CA CYS A 244 -15.00 8.62 -15.37
C CYS A 244 -16.17 7.64 -15.42
N MET A 245 -17.41 8.14 -15.42
CA MET A 245 -18.61 7.33 -15.53
C MET A 245 -18.69 6.62 -16.88
N LYS A 246 -18.31 7.29 -17.97
CA LYS A 246 -18.23 6.68 -19.31
C LYS A 246 -17.22 5.52 -19.31
N ILE A 247 -15.99 5.75 -18.85
CA ILE A 247 -14.95 4.70 -18.77
C ILE A 247 -15.44 3.52 -17.92
N LEU A 248 -16.02 3.80 -16.75
CA LEU A 248 -16.56 2.76 -15.86
C LEU A 248 -17.65 1.95 -16.55
N ARG A 249 -18.60 2.59 -17.24
CA ARG A 249 -19.71 1.90 -17.94
C ARG A 249 -19.27 1.13 -19.18
N GLU A 250 -18.21 1.57 -19.85
CA GLU A 250 -17.61 0.83 -20.98
C GLU A 250 -17.05 -0.53 -20.53
N HIS A 251 -16.47 -0.60 -19.32
CA HIS A 251 -15.83 -1.81 -18.79
C HIS A 251 -16.72 -2.60 -17.82
N ASN A 252 -17.74 -1.95 -17.25
CA ASN A 252 -18.65 -2.53 -16.27
C ASN A 252 -20.12 -2.41 -16.70
N PRO A 253 -20.66 -3.43 -17.39
CA PRO A 253 -22.05 -3.46 -17.81
C PRO A 253 -23.03 -3.79 -16.67
N ASN A 254 -22.54 -4.07 -15.45
CA ASN A 254 -23.41 -4.47 -14.34
C ASN A 254 -24.33 -3.32 -13.90
N THR A 255 -25.54 -3.67 -13.46
CA THR A 255 -26.44 -2.70 -12.81
C THR A 255 -25.85 -2.22 -11.48
N GLU A 256 -25.35 -3.16 -10.67
CA GLU A 256 -24.58 -2.89 -9.46
C GLU A 256 -23.10 -2.67 -9.84
N LEU A 257 -22.69 -1.41 -9.92
CA LEU A 257 -21.35 -1.02 -10.37
C LEU A 257 -20.24 -1.39 -9.38
N ASN A 258 -20.56 -1.74 -8.13
CA ASN A 258 -19.57 -2.30 -7.20
C ASN A 258 -19.33 -3.80 -7.42
N SER A 259 -20.11 -4.48 -8.26
CA SER A 259 -19.92 -5.91 -8.50
C SER A 259 -18.83 -6.14 -9.55
N PRO A 260 -17.75 -6.87 -9.22
CA PRO A 260 -16.75 -7.32 -10.20
C PRO A 260 -17.20 -8.59 -10.95
N GLN A 261 -18.37 -9.15 -10.61
CA GLN A 261 -18.84 -10.42 -11.17
C GLN A 261 -19.02 -10.30 -12.68
N GLY A 262 -18.43 -11.23 -13.43
CA GLY A 262 -18.54 -11.29 -14.89
C GLY A 262 -17.68 -10.28 -15.66
N LEU A 263 -16.89 -9.45 -14.97
CA LEU A 263 -15.99 -8.51 -15.63
C LEU A 263 -14.69 -9.21 -16.08
N SER A 264 -14.25 -8.94 -17.31
CA SER A 264 -12.90 -9.30 -17.78
C SER A 264 -11.82 -8.56 -16.98
N GLU A 265 -12.13 -7.32 -16.62
CA GLU A 265 -11.26 -6.40 -15.90
C GLU A 265 -11.91 -6.03 -14.56
N PRO A 266 -11.75 -6.86 -13.52
CA PRO A 266 -12.49 -6.74 -12.25
C PRO A 266 -12.16 -5.48 -11.46
N GLN A 267 -11.16 -4.70 -11.87
CA GLN A 267 -10.81 -3.41 -11.28
C GLN A 267 -11.76 -2.27 -11.68
N PHE A 268 -12.54 -2.40 -12.77
CA PHE A 268 -13.50 -1.37 -13.18
C PHE A 268 -14.79 -1.47 -12.37
N VAL A 269 -14.72 -1.13 -11.10
CA VAL A 269 -15.85 -1.09 -10.16
C VAL A 269 -15.94 0.27 -9.51
N GLN A 270 -17.15 0.68 -9.11
CA GLN A 270 -17.43 2.02 -8.62
C GLN A 270 -16.62 2.41 -7.37
N PHE A 271 -16.23 1.44 -6.53
CA PHE A 271 -15.40 1.69 -5.36
C PHE A 271 -13.91 1.91 -5.67
N ASN A 272 -13.48 1.77 -6.92
CA ASN A 272 -12.12 2.07 -7.36
C ASN A 272 -12.03 3.46 -8.02
N GLY A 273 -10.84 3.77 -8.50
CA GLY A 273 -10.49 4.99 -9.20
C GLY A 273 -9.24 4.78 -10.05
N GLY A 274 -8.61 5.87 -10.44
CA GLY A 274 -7.37 5.90 -11.19
C GLY A 274 -6.71 7.27 -11.12
N PHE A 275 -5.59 7.39 -11.82
CA PHE A 275 -4.74 8.58 -11.83
C PHE A 275 -4.94 9.35 -13.13
N SER A 276 -5.08 10.68 -13.06
CA SER A 276 -5.09 11.50 -14.27
C SER A 276 -3.71 11.57 -14.90
N GLN A 277 -3.66 11.91 -16.19
CA GLN A 277 -2.40 12.16 -16.87
C GLN A 277 -1.62 13.31 -16.20
N GLU A 278 -2.32 14.31 -15.66
CA GLU A 278 -1.71 15.44 -14.93
C GLU A 278 -0.95 14.93 -13.69
N GLN A 279 -1.56 14.05 -12.90
CA GLN A 279 -0.93 13.45 -11.72
C GLN A 279 0.23 12.52 -12.09
N LEU A 280 0.08 11.73 -13.16
CA LEU A 280 1.15 10.84 -13.63
C LEU A 280 2.35 11.61 -14.18
N ASN A 281 2.12 12.74 -14.86
CA ASN A 281 3.20 13.62 -15.32
C ASN A 281 3.94 14.21 -14.12
N TRP A 282 3.23 14.74 -13.12
CA TRP A 282 3.85 15.23 -11.89
C TRP A 282 4.67 14.13 -11.17
N LEU A 283 4.11 12.92 -11.04
CA LEU A 283 4.83 11.79 -10.47
C LEU A 283 6.13 11.53 -11.24
N ASN A 284 6.08 11.54 -12.58
CA ASN A 284 7.26 11.35 -13.41
C ASN A 284 8.36 12.40 -13.14
N GLU A 285 7.99 13.67 -12.97
CA GLU A 285 8.95 14.74 -12.64
C GLU A 285 9.62 14.51 -11.27
N VAL A 286 8.83 14.13 -10.25
CA VAL A 286 9.36 13.80 -8.91
C VAL A 286 10.29 12.58 -8.97
N LEU A 287 9.95 11.56 -9.76
CA LEU A 287 10.78 10.38 -9.94
C LEU A 287 12.08 10.69 -10.70
N ALA A 288 12.01 11.51 -11.77
CA ALA A 288 13.18 11.93 -12.52
C ALA A 288 14.16 12.76 -11.68
N PHE A 289 13.64 13.65 -10.83
CA PHE A 289 14.44 14.34 -9.82
C PHE A 289 15.09 13.36 -8.84
N SER A 290 14.31 12.40 -8.32
CA SER A 290 14.78 11.40 -7.36
C SER A 290 15.91 10.54 -7.93
N ASP A 291 15.79 10.11 -9.19
CA ASP A 291 16.81 9.34 -9.91
C ASP A 291 18.11 10.13 -10.06
N THR A 292 18.02 11.38 -10.52
CA THR A 292 19.18 12.28 -10.68
C THR A 292 19.91 12.49 -9.35
N ASN A 293 19.15 12.52 -8.24
CA ASN A 293 19.67 12.75 -6.90
C ASN A 293 19.97 11.45 -6.12
N GLN A 294 19.83 10.28 -6.76
CA GLN A 294 20.06 8.97 -6.16
C GLN A 294 19.23 8.73 -4.90
N GLU A 295 17.99 9.21 -4.89
CA GLU A 295 17.04 8.99 -3.81
C GLU A 295 16.32 7.64 -3.96
N LYS A 296 15.86 7.10 -2.84
CA LYS A 296 15.03 5.90 -2.73
C LYS A 296 13.59 6.33 -2.54
N VAL A 297 12.69 5.83 -3.39
CA VAL A 297 11.30 6.29 -3.40
C VAL A 297 10.36 5.24 -2.80
N VAL A 298 9.51 5.69 -1.88
CA VAL A 298 8.37 4.93 -1.33
C VAL A 298 7.08 5.60 -1.80
N ILE A 299 6.21 4.87 -2.49
CA ILE A 299 4.92 5.39 -2.94
C ILE A 299 3.81 4.79 -2.07
N ALA A 300 3.06 5.67 -1.41
CA ALA A 300 1.89 5.37 -0.62
C ALA A 300 0.63 5.62 -1.45
N ILE A 301 -0.15 4.56 -1.67
CA ILE A 301 -1.33 4.59 -2.53
C ILE A 301 -2.43 3.77 -1.85
N PHE A 302 -3.68 4.23 -1.95
CA PHE A 302 -4.83 3.38 -1.64
C PHE A 302 -4.86 2.16 -2.60
N PRO A 303 -4.94 0.92 -2.09
CA PRO A 303 -4.83 -0.28 -2.90
C PRO A 303 -6.01 -0.45 -3.86
N PHE A 304 -5.70 -0.79 -5.11
CA PHE A 304 -6.69 -1.32 -6.05
C PHE A 304 -6.59 -2.85 -6.09
N THR A 305 -7.76 -3.51 -6.02
CA THR A 305 -8.03 -4.91 -6.43
C THR A 305 -8.05 -6.02 -5.37
N GLN A 306 -8.92 -7.00 -5.65
CA GLN A 306 -9.14 -8.25 -4.91
C GLN A 306 -8.29 -9.44 -5.41
N ARG A 307 -7.36 -9.23 -6.34
CA ARG A 307 -6.41 -10.29 -6.73
C ARG A 307 -5.12 -10.09 -5.93
N PRO A 308 -4.52 -11.14 -5.33
CA PRO A 308 -3.13 -11.03 -4.93
C PRO A 308 -2.36 -10.62 -6.18
N PRO A 309 -1.50 -9.58 -6.15
CA PRO A 309 -0.68 -9.28 -7.30
C PRO A 309 0.09 -10.56 -7.59
N THR A 310 -0.19 -11.16 -8.75
CA THR A 310 0.74 -12.09 -9.36
C THR A 310 2.00 -11.26 -9.58
N VAL A 311 2.95 -11.43 -8.67
CA VAL A 311 4.29 -10.86 -8.77
C VAL A 311 4.92 -11.51 -10.00
N CYS A 312 4.84 -10.84 -11.14
CA CYS A 312 5.54 -11.25 -12.35
C CYS A 312 7.00 -10.79 -12.22
N ALA A 313 7.88 -11.70 -11.78
CA ALA A 313 9.33 -11.56 -11.89
C ALA A 313 9.83 -12.40 -13.06
N TRP A 314 10.59 -11.80 -13.98
CA TRP A 314 11.31 -12.51 -15.04
C TRP A 314 12.82 -12.26 -14.86
N PRO A 315 13.70 -13.28 -14.89
CA PRO A 315 15.14 -13.07 -14.84
C PRO A 315 15.70 -12.78 -16.25
N GLY A 316 16.45 -11.68 -16.38
CA GLY A 316 17.65 -11.65 -17.22
C GLY A 316 17.53 -11.37 -18.72
N THR A 317 18.23 -10.30 -19.12
CA THR A 317 18.93 -10.08 -20.40
C THR A 317 18.14 -10.13 -21.71
N THR A 318 17.99 -8.96 -22.34
CA THR A 318 18.35 -8.79 -23.76
C THR A 318 18.63 -7.32 -24.06
N GLU A 319 19.81 -7.06 -24.63
CA GLU A 319 20.25 -5.76 -25.13
C GLU A 319 19.34 -5.27 -26.26
N MET A 320 18.95 -3.99 -26.22
CA MET A 320 19.04 -3.11 -27.39
C MET A 320 18.95 -1.63 -26.99
N LEU A 321 19.88 -0.85 -27.51
CA LEU A 321 20.12 0.57 -27.22
C LEU A 321 18.91 1.48 -27.50
N TRP A 322 18.50 2.27 -26.50
CA TRP A 322 18.65 3.75 -26.50
C TRP A 322 18.54 4.28 -25.06
N GLN A 323 19.42 5.22 -24.70
CA GLN A 323 19.72 5.61 -23.32
C GLN A 323 18.59 6.38 -22.62
N SER A 324 18.07 5.80 -21.53
CA SER A 324 17.68 6.54 -20.32
C SER A 324 17.88 5.61 -19.11
N SER A 325 18.86 5.96 -18.28
CA SER A 325 19.05 5.44 -16.93
C SER A 325 17.78 5.72 -16.12
N GLY A 326 17.15 4.82 -15.38
CA GLY A 326 17.62 3.57 -14.80
C GLY A 326 17.23 3.60 -13.31
N LEU A 327 15.93 3.51 -13.00
CA LEU A 327 15.41 3.49 -11.63
C LEU A 327 16.07 2.36 -10.84
N THR A 328 16.78 2.70 -9.75
CA THR A 328 17.48 1.68 -8.94
C THR A 328 16.66 1.11 -7.79
N SER A 329 15.47 1.65 -7.47
CA SER A 329 14.48 1.01 -6.57
C SER A 329 13.27 1.91 -6.28
N VAL A 330 12.06 1.49 -6.69
CA VAL A 330 10.77 2.05 -6.25
C VAL A 330 10.05 1.00 -5.40
N TRP A 331 9.52 1.41 -4.25
CA TRP A 331 8.72 0.55 -3.38
C TRP A 331 7.28 1.07 -3.32
N CYS A 332 6.31 0.24 -3.70
CA CYS A 332 4.89 0.55 -3.54
C CYS A 332 4.37 -0.11 -2.26
N VAL A 333 3.67 0.64 -1.42
CA VAL A 333 2.96 0.10 -0.25
C VAL A 333 1.46 0.10 -0.55
N SER A 334 0.85 -1.09 -0.60
CA SER A 334 -0.59 -1.33 -0.81
C SER A 334 -1.04 -2.51 0.08
N LEU A 335 -2.36 -2.71 0.36
CA LEU A 335 -2.85 -3.88 1.12
C LEU A 335 -2.63 -5.19 0.35
N LEU A 336 -1.42 -5.69 0.47
CA LEU A 336 -1.05 -7.08 0.65
C LEU A 336 0.38 -6.99 1.15
N VAL A 337 0.53 -6.92 2.47
CA VAL A 337 1.85 -6.86 3.13
C VAL A 337 2.57 -8.19 2.87
N ILE A 338 3.26 -8.24 1.75
CA ILE A 338 4.42 -9.10 1.52
C ILE A 338 5.53 -8.16 1.05
N LEU A 339 6.29 -7.67 2.02
CA LEU A 339 7.54 -6.98 1.75
C LEU A 339 8.54 -8.04 1.27
N MET A 340 8.70 -8.20 -0.04
CA MET A 340 9.86 -8.90 -0.62
C MET A 340 10.62 -7.95 -1.52
N MET A 341 11.95 -7.95 -1.33
CA MET A 341 12.89 -7.18 -2.11
C MET A 341 12.87 -7.63 -3.58
N VAL A 342 13.00 -6.66 -4.50
CA VAL A 342 13.88 -6.67 -5.70
C VAL A 342 13.27 -5.94 -6.91
N ALA A 343 14.07 -4.99 -7.40
CA ALA A 343 14.30 -4.45 -8.74
C ALA A 343 13.18 -4.34 -9.81
N THR A 344 13.04 -3.08 -10.27
CA THR A 344 12.60 -2.57 -11.58
C THR A 344 11.12 -2.68 -11.93
N VAL A 345 10.44 -1.54 -11.89
CA VAL A 345 9.14 -1.33 -12.53
C VAL A 345 9.37 -0.89 -13.98
N ARG A 346 8.91 -1.69 -14.95
CA ARG A 346 8.50 -1.19 -16.27
C ARG A 346 6.98 -1.07 -16.25
N ILE A 347 6.45 0.14 -16.26
CA ILE A 347 5.05 0.39 -16.54
C ILE A 347 4.86 0.15 -18.05
N ILE A 348 4.14 -0.91 -18.42
CA ILE A 348 3.62 -1.05 -19.79
C ILE A 348 2.37 -0.18 -19.86
N LEU A 349 2.53 0.98 -20.49
CA LEU A 349 1.42 1.86 -20.86
C LEU A 349 0.73 1.24 -22.08
N VAL A 350 -0.48 0.69 -21.91
CA VAL A 350 -1.35 0.38 -23.05
C VAL A 350 -2.06 1.67 -23.42
N CYS A 351 -1.48 2.42 -24.36
CA CYS A 351 -2.18 3.50 -25.06
C CYS A 351 -3.23 2.88 -25.99
N THR A 352 -4.51 3.03 -25.67
CA THR A 352 -5.55 3.01 -26.71
C THR A 352 -5.87 4.46 -27.06
N MET A 353 -5.22 4.97 -28.10
CA MET A 353 -5.72 6.16 -28.79
C MET A 353 -6.94 5.72 -29.61
N SER A 354 -8.13 6.23 -29.29
CA SER A 354 -9.17 6.36 -30.30
C SER A 354 -9.00 7.74 -30.93
N THR A 355 -8.82 7.75 -32.25
CA THR A 355 -9.05 8.92 -33.10
C THR A 355 -10.42 9.53 -32.89
#